data_AF-A0A7Y6IAE0-F1
#
_entry.id   AF-A0A7Y6IAE0-F1
#
_cell.length_a   1.000
_cell.length_b   1.000
_cell.length_c   1.000
_cell.angle_alpha   90.00
_cell.angle_beta   90.00
_cell.angle_gamma   90.00
#
_symmetry.space_group_name_H-M   'P 1'
#
loop_
_entity.id
_entity.type
_entity.pdbx_description
1 polymer ?
#
loop_
_entity_poly.entity_id
_entity_poly.type
_entity_poly.pdbx_seq_one_letter_code
_entity_poly.pdbx_strand_id
1 'polypeptide(L)'
;MLIDDYVADLSRALAGPARPKRDLVVEARDSLADAADALEADGLDRAEAERLAVAEFGEVTEIAPGFQDELTAAAGRRLAALLFLSLPVSVLIWSAVWRLYPTAGTPWEDRPVWYGVVSRTLDYVQAGAGVYGGIALLALGRGARWIRRPRTVTRSLGMTVMIALPVCGLLSSALTLTSGLPSEFDRMLPVALAELVTSAFWGLLLYGATRCLRLTRARRATQTD
;
A
#
# COMPACT_ATOMS: atom_id res chain seq x y z
N MET A 1 -22.26 -26.07 11.09
CA MET A 1 -20.82 -25.81 11.22
C MET A 1 -20.60 -25.14 12.58
N LEU A 2 -19.50 -25.43 13.27
CA LEU A 2 -19.17 -24.74 14.54
C LEU A 2 -18.37 -23.46 14.25
N ILE A 3 -18.18 -22.62 15.28
CA ILE A 3 -17.54 -21.31 15.12
C ILE A 3 -16.12 -21.44 14.56
N ASP A 4 -15.31 -22.35 15.09
CA ASP A 4 -13.90 -22.50 14.68
C ASP A 4 -13.76 -22.92 13.21
N ASP A 5 -14.65 -23.81 12.73
CA ASP A 5 -14.71 -24.21 11.32
C ASP A 5 -15.12 -23.03 10.43
N TYR A 6 -16.14 -22.27 10.84
CA TYR A 6 -16.60 -21.07 10.11
C TYR A 6 -15.49 -20.03 9.98
N VAL A 7 -14.79 -19.74 11.09
CA VAL A 7 -13.72 -18.74 11.14
C VAL A 7 -12.51 -19.20 10.31
N ALA A 8 -12.21 -20.51 10.28
CA ALA A 8 -11.19 -21.06 9.39
C ALA A 8 -11.55 -20.87 7.92
N ASP A 9 -12.81 -21.11 7.53
CA ASP A 9 -13.31 -20.90 6.17
C ASP A 9 -13.30 -19.44 5.77
N LEU A 10 -13.76 -18.56 6.65
CA LEU A 10 -13.69 -17.11 6.46
C LEU A 10 -12.23 -16.67 6.27
N SER A 11 -11.32 -17.14 7.12
CA SER A 11 -9.90 -16.84 6.96
C SER A 11 -9.35 -17.34 5.62
N ARG A 12 -9.74 -18.53 5.15
CA ARG A 12 -9.32 -19.03 3.83
C ARG A 12 -9.86 -18.20 2.67
N ALA A 13 -11.09 -17.70 2.78
CA ALA A 13 -11.72 -16.85 1.77
C ALA A 13 -11.08 -15.45 1.66
N LEU A 14 -10.45 -14.95 2.73
CA LEU A 14 -9.91 -13.60 2.80
C LEU A 14 -8.44 -13.50 2.33
N ALA A 15 -8.17 -12.48 1.50
CA ALA A 15 -6.83 -12.12 1.06
C ALA A 15 -6.49 -10.69 1.51
N GLY A 16 -5.37 -10.53 2.21
CA GLY A 16 -5.01 -9.19 2.70
C GLY A 16 -3.73 -9.19 3.54
N PRO A 17 -3.32 -8.02 4.05
CA PRO A 17 -2.22 -7.90 4.99
C PRO A 17 -2.44 -8.78 6.23
N ALA A 18 -1.41 -9.53 6.66
CA ALA A 18 -1.56 -10.59 7.66
C ALA A 18 -2.15 -10.11 8.99
N ARG A 19 -1.67 -8.98 9.52
CA ARG A 19 -2.17 -8.40 10.78
C ARG A 19 -3.65 -7.98 10.68
N PRO A 20 -4.05 -7.04 9.79
CA PRO A 20 -5.47 -6.70 9.58
C PRO A 20 -6.39 -7.89 9.32
N LYS A 21 -5.94 -8.88 8.55
CA LYS A 21 -6.72 -10.10 8.30
C LYS A 21 -6.96 -10.88 9.59
N ARG A 22 -5.91 -11.12 10.37
CA ARG A 22 -6.02 -11.82 11.64
C ARG A 22 -6.93 -11.06 12.61
N ASP A 23 -6.75 -9.75 12.71
CA ASP A 23 -7.52 -8.93 13.65
C ASP A 23 -9.04 -8.97 13.31
N LEU A 24 -9.40 -8.88 12.02
CA LEU A 24 -10.80 -9.05 11.57
C LEU A 24 -11.36 -10.46 11.81
N VAL A 25 -10.55 -11.50 11.60
CA VAL A 25 -10.96 -12.90 11.83
C VAL A 25 -11.17 -13.16 13.32
N VAL A 26 -10.36 -12.54 14.19
CA VAL A 26 -10.56 -12.57 15.64
C VAL A 26 -11.83 -11.83 16.03
N GLU A 27 -12.06 -10.62 15.52
CA GLU A 27 -13.29 -9.86 15.79
C GLU A 27 -14.56 -10.62 15.37
N ALA A 28 -14.53 -11.31 14.22
CA ALA A 28 -15.63 -12.17 13.79
C ALA A 28 -15.84 -13.37 14.74
N ARG A 29 -14.76 -13.99 15.22
CA ARG A 29 -14.84 -15.08 16.19
C ARG A 29 -15.43 -14.61 17.50
N ASP A 30 -14.98 -13.47 18.00
CA ASP A 30 -15.44 -12.89 19.27
C ASP A 30 -16.93 -12.52 19.15
N SER A 31 -17.34 -11.91 18.04
CA SER A 31 -18.77 -11.59 17.78
C SER A 31 -19.66 -12.84 17.72
N LEU A 32 -19.16 -13.94 17.12
CA LEU A 32 -19.87 -15.22 17.07
C LEU A 32 -19.94 -15.87 18.46
N ALA A 33 -18.87 -15.77 19.25
CA ALA A 33 -18.83 -16.30 20.61
C ALA A 33 -19.82 -15.54 21.50
N ASP A 34 -19.85 -14.20 21.42
CA ASP A 34 -20.80 -13.36 22.15
C ASP A 34 -22.26 -13.71 21.79
N ALA A 35 -22.54 -13.99 20.51
CA ALA A 35 -23.85 -14.43 20.05
C ALA A 35 -24.22 -15.83 20.57
N ALA A 36 -23.28 -16.78 20.55
CA ALA A 36 -23.50 -18.12 21.09
C ALA A 36 -23.70 -18.10 22.62
N ASP A 37 -22.96 -17.27 23.35
CA ASP A 37 -23.11 -17.09 24.79
C ASP A 37 -24.51 -16.53 25.14
N ALA A 38 -25.04 -15.62 24.33
CA ALA A 38 -26.40 -15.10 24.50
C ALA A 38 -27.47 -16.19 24.26
N LEU A 39 -27.30 -17.01 23.23
CA LEU A 39 -28.19 -18.13 22.92
C LEU A 39 -28.14 -19.24 23.99
N GLU A 40 -26.97 -19.49 24.56
CA GLU A 40 -26.80 -20.41 25.69
C GLU A 40 -27.50 -19.89 26.95
N ALA A 41 -27.45 -18.59 27.21
CA ALA A 41 -28.19 -17.96 28.30
C ALA A 41 -29.72 -18.09 28.14
N ASP A 42 -30.21 -18.17 26.89
CA ASP A 42 -31.61 -18.44 26.56
C ASP A 42 -31.98 -19.94 26.63
N GLY A 43 -31.03 -20.80 27.04
CA GLY A 43 -31.27 -22.20 27.36
C GLY A 43 -30.90 -23.20 26.25
N LEU A 44 -30.21 -22.76 25.19
CA LEU A 44 -29.68 -23.65 24.16
C LEU A 44 -28.42 -24.38 24.67
N ASP A 45 -28.22 -25.61 24.20
CA ASP A 45 -26.94 -26.31 24.37
C ASP A 45 -25.83 -25.60 23.57
N ARG A 46 -24.60 -25.61 24.07
CA ARG A 46 -23.45 -24.93 23.46
C ARG A 46 -23.30 -25.22 21.97
N ALA A 47 -23.41 -26.48 21.55
CA ALA A 47 -23.20 -26.84 20.16
C ALA A 47 -24.35 -26.37 19.26
N GLU A 48 -25.57 -26.27 19.78
CA GLU A 48 -26.71 -25.72 19.04
C GLU A 48 -26.66 -24.20 18.99
N ALA A 49 -26.28 -23.54 20.10
CA ALA A 49 -26.05 -22.10 20.17
C ALA A 49 -25.01 -21.65 19.13
N GLU A 50 -23.88 -22.36 19.00
CA GLU A 50 -22.87 -22.06 17.99
C GLU A 50 -23.39 -22.24 16.55
N ARG A 51 -24.15 -23.31 16.28
CA ARG A 51 -24.72 -23.54 14.95
C ARG A 51 -25.70 -22.45 14.55
N LEU A 52 -26.54 -22.03 15.50
CA LEU A 52 -27.51 -20.97 15.28
C LEU A 52 -26.83 -19.61 15.12
N ALA A 53 -25.83 -19.29 15.95
CA ALA A 53 -25.04 -18.07 15.82
C ALA A 53 -24.36 -17.97 14.45
N VAL A 54 -23.78 -19.06 13.95
CA VAL A 54 -23.20 -19.11 12.59
C VAL A 54 -24.27 -18.92 11.51
N ALA A 55 -25.45 -19.56 11.67
CA ALA A 55 -26.55 -19.41 10.72
C ALA A 55 -27.08 -17.97 10.66
N GLU A 56 -27.17 -17.29 11.81
CA GLU A 56 -27.58 -15.88 11.90
C GLU A 56 -26.53 -14.91 11.37
N PHE A 57 -25.24 -15.24 11.54
CA PHE A 57 -24.14 -14.43 11.02
C PHE A 57 -24.05 -14.45 9.48
N GLY A 58 -24.54 -15.52 8.86
CA GLY A 58 -24.65 -15.68 7.41
C GLY A 58 -23.54 -16.52 6.78
N GLU A 59 -23.70 -16.83 5.50
CA GLU A 59 -22.75 -17.68 4.77
C GLU A 59 -21.43 -16.93 4.49
N VAL A 60 -20.31 -17.67 4.46
CA VAL A 60 -18.97 -17.09 4.19
C VAL A 60 -18.95 -16.35 2.86
N THR A 61 -19.68 -16.83 1.85
CA THR A 61 -19.76 -16.21 0.52
C THR A 61 -20.46 -14.85 0.53
N GLU A 62 -21.36 -14.62 1.48
CA GLU A 62 -22.13 -13.37 1.64
C GLU A 62 -21.35 -12.34 2.46
N ILE A 63 -20.67 -12.81 3.52
CA ILE A 63 -19.98 -11.94 4.48
C ILE A 63 -18.54 -11.61 4.07
N ALA A 64 -17.79 -12.58 3.53
CA ALA A 64 -16.39 -12.38 3.13
C ALA A 64 -16.19 -11.19 2.18
N PRO A 65 -17.15 -10.85 1.27
CA PRO A 65 -17.06 -9.64 0.49
C PRO A 65 -16.88 -8.34 1.28
N GLY A 66 -17.61 -8.16 2.38
CA GLY A 66 -17.50 -6.96 3.23
C GLY A 66 -16.12 -6.86 3.88
N PHE A 67 -15.68 -7.94 4.50
CA PHE A 67 -14.35 -8.07 5.12
C PHE A 67 -13.22 -7.83 4.12
N GLN A 68 -13.37 -8.35 2.89
CA GLN A 68 -12.38 -8.16 1.82
C GLN A 68 -12.28 -6.69 1.37
N ASP A 69 -13.36 -5.92 1.46
CA ASP A 69 -13.34 -4.48 1.14
C ASP A 69 -12.56 -3.68 2.18
N GLU A 70 -12.69 -4.03 3.45
CA GLU A 70 -11.88 -3.45 4.53
C GLU A 70 -10.40 -3.80 4.39
N LEU A 71 -10.06 -5.06 4.09
CA LEU A 71 -8.68 -5.46 3.81
C LEU A 71 -8.09 -4.75 2.60
N THR A 72 -8.90 -4.49 1.56
CA THR A 72 -8.49 -3.75 0.37
C THR A 72 -8.23 -2.28 0.70
N ALA A 73 -9.05 -1.67 1.55
CA ALA A 73 -8.84 -0.31 2.04
C ALA A 73 -7.60 -0.22 2.93
N ALA A 74 -7.38 -1.19 3.83
CA ALA A 74 -6.18 -1.26 4.67
C ALA A 74 -4.88 -1.40 3.84
N ALA A 75 -4.90 -2.23 2.79
CA ALA A 75 -3.78 -2.35 1.87
C ALA A 75 -3.53 -1.03 1.09
N GLY A 76 -4.60 -0.41 0.58
CA GLY A 76 -4.54 0.87 -0.13
C GLY A 76 -3.99 1.99 0.75
N ARG A 77 -4.39 2.10 2.03
CA ARG A 77 -3.87 3.08 2.99
C ARG A 77 -2.36 2.95 3.18
N ARG A 78 -1.85 1.71 3.32
CA ARG A 78 -0.41 1.47 3.47
C ARG A 78 0.36 1.91 2.24
N LEU A 79 -0.14 1.58 1.04
CA LEU A 79 0.47 2.01 -0.21
C LEU A 79 0.43 3.54 -0.38
N ALA A 80 -0.70 4.16 -0.05
CA ALA A 80 -0.88 5.61 -0.10
C ALA A 80 0.07 6.32 0.87
N ALA A 81 0.24 5.81 2.08
CA ALA A 81 1.19 6.34 3.06
C ALA A 81 2.65 6.21 2.60
N LEU A 82 3.03 5.06 2.04
CA LEU A 82 4.35 4.89 1.43
C LEU A 82 4.55 5.89 0.29
N LEU A 83 3.60 6.00 -0.64
CA LEU A 83 3.70 6.91 -1.77
C LEU A 83 3.77 8.38 -1.35
N PHE A 84 3.00 8.77 -0.33
CA PHE A 84 3.07 10.12 0.25
C PHE A 84 4.44 10.38 0.91
N LEU A 85 4.97 9.39 1.65
CA LEU A 85 6.22 9.52 2.39
C LEU A 85 7.47 9.45 1.49
N SER A 86 7.36 8.91 0.27
CA SER A 86 8.51 8.81 -0.65
C SER A 86 9.12 10.18 -0.92
N LEU A 87 8.27 11.20 -1.13
CA LEU A 87 8.69 12.57 -1.42
C LEU A 87 9.53 13.22 -0.32
N PRO A 88 8.99 13.43 0.91
CA PRO A 88 9.75 14.07 1.97
C PRO A 88 10.99 13.25 2.35
N VAL A 89 10.92 11.91 2.29
CA VAL A 89 12.09 11.06 2.53
C VAL A 89 13.17 11.30 1.49
N SER A 90 12.83 11.31 0.20
CA SER A 90 13.80 11.60 -0.87
C SER A 90 14.43 13.00 -0.74
N VAL A 91 13.62 14.02 -0.43
CA VAL A 91 14.12 15.39 -0.19
C VAL A 91 15.06 15.44 1.00
N LEU A 92 14.69 14.81 2.12
CA LEU A 92 15.51 14.79 3.33
C LEU A 92 16.84 14.06 3.10
N ILE A 93 16.80 12.88 2.48
CA ILE A 93 18.00 12.08 2.16
C ILE A 93 18.96 12.90 1.29
N TRP A 94 18.48 13.43 0.16
CA TRP A 94 19.35 14.18 -0.75
C TRP A 94 19.84 15.49 -0.13
N SER A 95 19.01 16.19 0.64
CA SER A 95 19.45 17.39 1.37
C SER A 95 20.56 17.10 2.38
N ALA A 96 20.52 15.93 3.03
CA ALA A 96 21.57 15.49 3.94
C ALA A 96 22.86 15.16 3.20
N VAL A 97 22.77 14.46 2.05
CA VAL A 97 23.93 14.16 1.19
C VAL A 97 24.66 15.46 0.78
N TRP A 98 23.92 16.44 0.26
CA TRP A 98 24.51 17.72 -0.17
C TRP A 98 25.11 18.53 0.98
N ARG A 99 24.53 18.47 2.18
CA ARG A 99 25.06 19.17 3.36
C ARG A 99 26.33 18.52 3.92
N LEU A 100 26.42 17.19 3.88
CA LEU A 100 27.58 16.46 4.36
C LEU A 100 28.76 16.52 3.38
N TYR A 101 28.47 16.66 2.09
CA TYR A 101 29.47 16.69 1.02
C TYR A 101 29.18 17.83 0.01
N PRO A 102 29.45 19.08 0.40
CA PRO A 102 29.35 20.21 -0.53
C PRO A 102 30.38 20.04 -1.65
N THR A 103 29.91 19.76 -2.86
CA THR A 103 30.76 19.73 -4.06
C THR A 103 31.28 21.13 -4.36
N ALA A 104 32.58 21.25 -4.69
CA ALA A 104 33.15 22.53 -5.09
C ALA A 104 32.67 22.89 -6.51
N GLY A 105 31.94 24.00 -6.62
CA GLY A 105 31.34 24.48 -7.87
C GLY A 105 29.86 24.12 -8.01
N THR A 106 29.21 24.80 -8.95
CA THR A 106 27.83 24.61 -9.40
C THR A 106 27.85 23.64 -10.58
N PRO A 107 27.71 22.31 -10.39
CA PRO A 107 27.75 21.32 -11.48
C PRO A 107 26.63 21.47 -12.53
N TRP A 108 25.81 22.52 -12.40
CA TRP A 108 24.60 22.81 -13.15
C TRP A 108 24.74 24.01 -14.11
N GLU A 109 25.81 24.82 -14.02
CA GLU A 109 25.97 26.04 -14.83
C GLU A 109 26.30 25.76 -16.31
N ASP A 110 27.04 24.70 -16.61
CA ASP A 110 27.43 24.31 -17.98
C ASP A 110 26.53 23.22 -18.60
N ARG A 111 25.32 23.02 -18.07
CA ARG A 111 24.45 21.93 -18.50
C ARG A 111 23.57 22.31 -19.70
N PRO A 112 23.35 21.39 -20.65
CA PRO A 112 22.39 21.60 -21.73
C PRO A 112 20.96 21.82 -21.20
N VAL A 113 20.16 22.62 -21.92
CA VAL A 113 18.77 22.97 -21.55
C VAL A 113 17.89 21.74 -21.26
N TRP A 114 18.10 20.63 -21.97
CA TRP A 114 17.34 19.40 -21.77
C TRP A 114 17.49 18.83 -20.35
N TYR A 115 18.64 19.05 -19.72
CA TYR A 115 18.94 18.53 -18.38
C TYR A 115 18.02 19.16 -17.33
N GLY A 116 17.80 20.48 -17.42
CA GLY A 116 16.82 21.19 -16.57
C GLY A 116 15.38 20.75 -16.82
N VAL A 117 15.02 20.43 -18.06
CA VAL A 117 13.68 19.91 -18.41
C VAL A 117 13.47 18.52 -17.79
N VAL A 118 14.43 17.61 -17.93
CA VAL A 118 14.38 16.26 -17.37
C VAL A 118 14.31 16.29 -15.85
N SER A 119 15.15 17.11 -15.20
CA SER A 119 15.15 17.29 -13.74
C SER A 119 13.79 17.79 -13.23
N ARG A 120 13.24 18.86 -13.81
CA ARG A 120 11.92 19.38 -13.40
C ARG A 120 10.81 18.36 -13.64
N THR A 121 10.87 17.62 -14.76
CA THR A 121 9.88 16.58 -15.06
C THR A 121 9.91 15.48 -14.00
N LEU A 122 11.11 15.04 -13.60
CA LEU A 122 11.30 14.08 -12.53
C LEU A 122 10.72 14.61 -11.20
N ASP A 123 10.98 15.88 -10.87
CA ASP A 123 10.43 16.52 -9.67
C ASP A 123 8.90 16.58 -9.70
N TYR A 124 8.30 16.95 -10.84
CA TYR A 124 6.84 17.02 -10.98
C TYR A 124 6.19 15.63 -10.91
N VAL A 125 6.78 14.61 -11.52
CA VAL A 125 6.27 13.23 -11.44
C VAL A 125 6.29 12.74 -10.00
N GLN A 126 7.40 12.94 -9.29
CA GLN A 126 7.52 12.58 -7.88
C GLN A 126 6.52 13.37 -7.04
N ALA A 127 6.45 14.70 -7.24
CA ALA A 127 5.55 15.60 -6.50
C ALA A 127 4.08 15.20 -6.69
N GLY A 128 3.67 14.98 -7.93
CA GLY A 128 2.32 14.55 -8.28
C GLY A 128 1.99 13.18 -7.68
N ALA A 129 2.93 12.24 -7.72
CA ALA A 129 2.74 10.92 -7.13
C ALA A 129 2.55 10.99 -5.60
N GLY A 130 3.38 11.77 -4.89
CA GLY A 130 3.23 11.92 -3.44
C GLY A 130 1.99 12.71 -3.03
N VAL A 131 1.63 13.78 -3.74
CA VAL A 131 0.36 14.50 -3.53
C VAL A 131 -0.82 13.56 -3.73
N TYR A 132 -0.81 12.77 -4.80
CA TYR A 132 -1.83 11.76 -5.05
C TYR A 132 -1.90 10.72 -3.92
N GLY A 133 -0.75 10.24 -3.43
CA GLY A 133 -0.65 9.39 -2.25
C GLY A 133 -1.31 10.02 -1.02
N GLY A 134 -1.06 11.30 -0.77
CA GLY A 134 -1.67 12.06 0.32
C GLY A 134 -3.20 12.17 0.19
N ILE A 135 -3.69 12.52 -1.00
CA ILE A 135 -5.14 12.59 -1.28
C ILE A 135 -5.78 11.22 -1.08
N ALA A 136 -5.17 10.16 -1.61
CA ALA A 136 -5.68 8.80 -1.48
C ALA A 136 -5.63 8.29 -0.03
N LEU A 137 -4.63 8.71 0.76
CA LEU A 137 -4.53 8.39 2.18
C LEU A 137 -5.66 9.06 2.98
N LEU A 138 -5.94 10.33 2.72
CA LEU A 138 -7.07 11.04 3.32
C LEU A 138 -8.39 10.41 2.93
N ALA A 139 -8.53 10.06 1.66
CA ALA A 139 -9.69 9.38 1.10
C ALA A 139 -9.93 8.03 1.80
N LEU A 140 -8.94 7.13 1.82
CA LEU A 140 -9.07 5.80 2.42
C LEU A 140 -9.04 5.77 3.95
N GLY A 141 -8.60 6.86 4.60
CA GLY A 141 -8.60 7.04 6.05
C GLY A 141 -9.86 7.73 6.55
N ARG A 142 -9.80 9.05 6.71
CA ARG A 142 -10.94 9.86 7.24
C ARG A 142 -12.12 9.91 6.28
N GLY A 143 -11.87 9.81 4.98
CA GLY A 143 -12.89 9.78 3.94
C GLY A 143 -13.55 8.41 3.74
N ALA A 144 -13.11 7.36 4.46
CA ALA A 144 -13.55 5.98 4.20
C ALA A 144 -15.07 5.84 4.26
N ARG A 145 -15.74 6.56 5.18
CA ARG A 145 -17.20 6.58 5.31
C ARG A 145 -17.96 7.10 4.07
N TRP A 146 -17.28 7.84 3.20
CA TRP A 146 -17.87 8.43 1.99
C TRP A 146 -17.48 7.68 0.71
N ILE A 147 -16.52 6.76 0.78
CA ILE A 147 -16.00 6.07 -0.39
C ILE A 147 -16.79 4.79 -0.61
N ARG A 148 -17.69 4.83 -1.59
CA ARG A 148 -18.46 3.66 -2.03
C ARG A 148 -17.60 2.56 -2.67
N ARG A 149 -16.37 2.86 -3.11
CA ARG A 149 -15.52 1.93 -3.89
C ARG A 149 -14.03 2.04 -3.52
N PRO A 150 -13.60 1.57 -2.33
CA PRO A 150 -12.18 1.60 -1.93
C PRO A 150 -11.27 0.86 -2.91
N ARG A 151 -11.79 -0.15 -3.60
CA ARG A 151 -11.11 -0.92 -4.64
C ARG A 151 -10.56 -0.06 -5.78
N THR A 152 -11.35 0.89 -6.28
CA THR A 152 -10.95 1.70 -7.44
C THR A 152 -9.76 2.60 -7.04
N VAL A 153 -9.81 3.16 -5.83
CA VAL A 153 -8.72 3.96 -5.27
C VAL A 153 -7.48 3.09 -5.07
N THR A 154 -7.60 1.93 -4.43
CA THR A 154 -6.48 1.01 -4.22
C THR A 154 -5.86 0.52 -5.55
N ARG A 155 -6.67 0.24 -6.57
CA ARG A 155 -6.19 -0.17 -7.90
C ARG A 155 -5.47 0.97 -8.63
N SER A 156 -6.04 2.18 -8.59
CA SER A 156 -5.43 3.35 -9.22
C SER A 156 -4.09 3.70 -8.57
N LEU A 157 -3.96 3.61 -7.24
CA LEU A 157 -2.67 3.72 -6.54
C LEU A 157 -1.64 2.72 -7.06
N GLY A 158 -2.03 1.45 -7.20
CA GLY A 158 -1.17 0.42 -7.77
C GLY A 158 -0.71 0.76 -9.19
N MET A 159 -1.62 1.22 -10.06
CA MET A 159 -1.31 1.66 -11.42
C MET A 159 -0.36 2.87 -11.43
N THR A 160 -0.61 3.88 -10.59
CA THR A 160 0.24 5.06 -10.47
C THR A 160 1.67 4.66 -10.14
N VAL A 161 1.88 3.76 -9.18
CA VAL A 161 3.21 3.28 -8.81
C VAL A 161 3.88 2.51 -9.95
N MET A 162 3.13 1.62 -10.63
CA MET A 162 3.64 0.84 -11.76
C MET A 162 4.07 1.70 -12.95
N ILE A 163 3.48 2.90 -13.12
CA ILE A 163 3.83 3.84 -14.20
C ILE A 163 4.90 4.83 -13.74
N ALA A 164 4.74 5.42 -12.56
CA ALA A 164 5.63 6.46 -12.06
C ALA A 164 7.04 5.95 -11.79
N LEU A 165 7.20 4.73 -11.25
CA LEU A 165 8.53 4.19 -10.93
C LEU A 165 9.41 3.99 -12.18
N PRO A 166 8.97 3.32 -13.27
CA PRO A 166 9.77 3.24 -14.49
C PRO A 166 10.10 4.61 -15.10
N VAL A 167 9.14 5.55 -15.06
CA VAL A 167 9.37 6.93 -15.56
C VAL A 167 10.44 7.62 -14.73
N CYS A 168 10.32 7.59 -13.40
CA CYS A 168 11.34 8.15 -12.51
C CYS A 168 12.70 7.48 -12.72
N GLY A 169 12.73 6.16 -12.92
CA GLY A 169 13.97 5.40 -13.09
C GLY A 169 14.67 5.79 -14.38
N LEU A 170 13.93 5.88 -15.48
CA LEU A 170 14.44 6.30 -16.77
C LEU A 170 14.98 7.74 -16.74
N LEU A 171 14.22 8.67 -16.15
CA LEU A 171 14.64 10.07 -16.00
C LEU A 171 15.87 10.19 -15.11
N SER A 172 15.90 9.48 -13.97
CA SER A 172 17.03 9.47 -13.06
C SER A 172 18.28 8.88 -13.71
N SER A 173 18.18 7.75 -14.41
CA SER A 173 19.31 7.15 -15.12
C SER A 173 19.88 8.09 -16.20
N ALA A 174 19.02 8.80 -16.93
CA ALA A 174 19.45 9.77 -17.93
C ALA A 174 20.26 10.93 -17.30
N LEU A 175 19.83 11.41 -16.13
CA LEU A 175 20.55 12.43 -15.37
C LEU A 175 21.87 11.89 -14.83
N THR A 176 21.88 10.69 -14.22
CA THR A 176 23.10 10.09 -13.65
C THR A 176 24.18 9.84 -14.71
N LEU A 177 23.82 9.23 -15.85
CA LEU A 177 24.77 8.90 -16.92
C LEU A 177 25.43 10.15 -17.53
N THR A 178 24.75 11.28 -17.48
CA THR A 178 25.24 12.54 -18.04
C THR A 178 25.79 13.48 -16.98
N SER A 179 25.60 13.17 -15.69
CA SER A 179 25.99 14.02 -14.55
C SER A 179 27.49 14.27 -14.46
N GLY A 180 28.35 13.47 -15.11
CA GLY A 180 29.81 13.68 -15.08
C GLY A 180 30.40 13.75 -13.67
N LEU A 181 29.66 13.27 -12.65
CA LEU A 181 30.14 13.20 -11.28
C LEU A 181 31.31 12.22 -11.24
N PRO A 182 32.35 12.49 -10.42
CA PRO A 182 33.44 11.55 -10.25
C PRO A 182 32.90 10.19 -9.82
N SER A 183 33.40 9.10 -10.38
CA SER A 183 33.01 7.73 -9.97
C SER A 183 33.24 7.45 -8.48
N GLU A 184 34.10 8.24 -7.83
CA GLU A 184 34.34 8.18 -6.39
C GLU A 184 33.17 8.74 -5.56
N PHE A 185 32.29 9.56 -6.14
CA PHE A 185 31.09 10.07 -5.50
C PHE A 185 30.11 8.94 -5.17
N ASP A 186 29.91 7.99 -6.08
CA ASP A 186 29.04 6.82 -5.89
C ASP A 186 29.58 5.85 -4.83
N ARG A 187 30.89 5.89 -4.56
CA ARG A 187 31.54 5.04 -3.53
C ARG A 187 31.52 5.67 -2.14
N MET A 188 31.02 6.91 -2.00
CA MET A 188 30.90 7.55 -0.70
C MET A 188 29.81 6.88 0.13
N LEU A 189 30.14 6.54 1.38
CA LEU A 189 29.23 5.82 2.30
C LEU A 189 27.82 6.45 2.41
N PRO A 190 27.62 7.77 2.54
CA PRO A 190 26.29 8.36 2.59
C PRO A 190 25.50 8.26 1.28
N VAL A 191 26.18 8.32 0.12
CA VAL A 191 25.54 8.12 -1.20
C VAL A 191 25.06 6.67 -1.32
N ALA A 192 25.91 5.71 -0.94
CA ALA A 192 25.53 4.30 -0.91
C ALA A 192 24.35 4.03 0.05
N LEU A 193 24.31 4.69 1.22
CA LEU A 193 23.18 4.60 2.15
C LEU A 193 21.90 5.23 1.57
N ALA A 194 22.01 6.38 0.91
CA ALA A 194 20.89 7.04 0.23
C ALA A 194 20.29 6.16 -0.87
N GLU A 195 21.15 5.53 -1.69
CA GLU A 195 20.75 4.57 -2.73
C GLU A 195 20.10 3.32 -2.15
N LEU A 196 20.65 2.77 -1.05
CA LEU A 196 20.07 1.62 -0.35
C LEU A 196 18.66 1.95 0.16
N VAL A 197 18.49 3.08 0.83
CA VAL A 197 17.19 3.51 1.39
C VAL A 197 16.20 3.77 0.25
N THR A 198 16.62 4.44 -0.82
CA THR A 198 15.78 4.69 -2.00
C THR A 198 15.35 3.37 -2.65
N SER A 199 16.28 2.44 -2.86
CA SER A 199 16.00 1.11 -3.43
C SER A 199 15.05 0.30 -2.56
N ALA A 200 15.24 0.32 -1.24
CA ALA A 200 14.33 -0.33 -0.30
C ALA A 200 12.93 0.26 -0.39
N PHE A 201 12.82 1.60 -0.48
CA PHE A 201 11.55 2.29 -0.62
C PHE A 201 10.82 1.95 -1.92
N TRP A 202 11.56 1.87 -3.04
CA TRP A 202 11.06 1.42 -4.33
C TRP A 202 10.58 -0.03 -4.28
N GLY A 203 11.34 -0.92 -3.65
CA GLY A 203 10.94 -2.30 -3.44
C GLY A 203 9.64 -2.42 -2.64
N LEU A 204 9.48 -1.63 -1.58
CA LEU A 204 8.25 -1.57 -0.78
C LEU A 204 7.05 -1.03 -1.58
N LEU A 205 7.26 0.00 -2.40
CA LEU A 205 6.22 0.55 -3.29
C LEU A 205 5.78 -0.49 -4.33
N LEU A 206 6.72 -1.16 -5.00
CA LEU A 206 6.41 -2.23 -5.97
C LEU A 206 5.71 -3.42 -5.32
N TYR A 207 6.18 -3.85 -4.15
CA TYR A 207 5.54 -4.91 -3.38
C TYR A 207 4.11 -4.52 -2.99
N GLY A 208 3.90 -3.31 -2.49
CA GLY A 208 2.58 -2.79 -2.15
C GLY A 208 1.65 -2.68 -3.36
N ALA A 209 2.15 -2.16 -4.48
CA ALA A 209 1.41 -2.00 -5.72
C ALA A 209 0.97 -3.34 -6.31
N THR A 210 1.89 -4.30 -6.43
CA THR A 210 1.60 -5.64 -6.95
C THR A 210 0.56 -6.36 -6.08
N ARG A 211 0.66 -6.24 -4.75
CA ARG A 211 -0.33 -6.80 -3.82
C ARG A 211 -1.70 -6.14 -4.00
N CYS A 212 -1.77 -4.81 -4.08
CA CYS A 212 -3.01 -4.06 -4.30
C CYS A 212 -3.68 -4.43 -5.63
N LEU A 213 -2.91 -4.59 -6.70
CA LEU A 213 -3.42 -5.02 -8.01
C LEU A 213 -3.92 -6.47 -7.99
N ARG A 214 -3.24 -7.38 -7.28
CA ARG A 214 -3.70 -8.77 -7.12
C ARG A 214 -5.03 -8.84 -6.35
N LEU A 215 -5.14 -8.13 -5.22
CA LEU A 215 -6.35 -8.08 -4.41
C LEU A 215 -7.56 -7.53 -5.18
N THR A 216 -7.34 -6.52 -6.03
CA THR A 216 -8.41 -5.91 -6.82
C THR A 216 -8.75 -6.69 -8.11
N ARG A 217 -7.90 -7.62 -8.55
CA ARG A 217 -8.14 -8.47 -9.73
C ARG A 217 -8.99 -9.71 -9.40
N ALA A 218 -8.79 -10.32 -8.24
CA ALA A 218 -9.43 -11.58 -7.86
C ALA A 218 -10.97 -11.55 -7.87
N ARG A 219 -11.59 -10.39 -7.58
CA ARG A 219 -13.06 -10.27 -7.52
C ARG A 219 -13.72 -9.85 -8.84
N ARG A 220 -12.95 -9.58 -9.89
CA ARG A 220 -13.49 -9.32 -11.24
C ARG A 220 -13.85 -10.62 -11.96
N ALA A 221 -13.21 -11.73 -11.59
CA ALA A 221 -13.49 -13.05 -12.15
C ALA A 221 -14.79 -13.66 -11.61
N THR A 222 -15.19 -13.31 -10.38
CA THR A 222 -16.41 -13.82 -9.73
C THR A 222 -17.66 -12.97 -9.96
N GLN A 223 -17.60 -11.93 -10.79
CA GLN A 223 -18.72 -11.01 -11.05
C GLN A 223 -19.19 -11.04 -12.52
N THR A 224 -18.67 -11.99 -13.31
CA THR A 224 -18.98 -12.18 -14.74
C THR A 224 -19.66 -13.52 -15.04
N ASP A 225 -20.00 -14.29 -14.02
CA ASP A 225 -20.89 -15.48 -14.10
C ASP A 225 -22.24 -15.13 -13.47
#